data_AF-A0A3Q3G617-F1
#
_entry.id   AF-A0A3Q3G617-F1
#
_cell.length_a   1.000
_cell.length_b   1.000
_cell.length_c   1.000
_cell.angle_alpha   90.00
_cell.angle_beta   90.00
_cell.angle_gamma   90.00
#
_symmetry.space_group_name_H-M   'P 1'
#
loop_
_entity.id
_entity.type
_entity.pdbx_description
1 polymer ?
#
loop_
_entity_poly.entity_id
_entity_poly.type
_entity_poly.pdbx_seq_one_letter_code
_entity_poly.pdbx_strand_id
1 'polypeptide(L)'
;MIGLSSYAAVMESLTSCAEEQQPSSFMTNSWSKNQESSGSQRPKCVGGFVLVHAGAGYHSESKAKEYKHVCKRACQRAVDQLRAGALAVEAVTAALVELEDSPFTNAGMGSNLNLSGEIECDASIMDGKSLHFGAVGAIGGIKNPVLVANCLLNEAQKGKLSAGRIPPCFLVGRGAHDWAVSHGIPPCPSEKMATSECCFRNKRKMELAEGMDAGLKQTKKRRQSSENENGSGCLDTVGAVVVDLEGNVAAAVSSGGLAMKHPGRVGQAAHYGCGCWAENACNMNPYSTAVSTSGCGEHLIRTVLARECSAAMQSEDAHQALLEAMQNKFISDSKLLNPYSADSEILILCTFGSVFNLFICLFSVEFLWSHTTESMCVGYMSAQDSKAKTHISRLPPGTVPGQSLAIEGGVCRLKGVVD
;
A
#
# COMPACT_ATOMS: atom_id res chain seq x y z
N MET A 1 -6.40 0.12 30.46
CA MET A 1 -6.81 1.38 29.80
C MET A 1 -5.66 2.35 29.91
N ILE A 2 -4.85 2.47 28.86
CA ILE A 2 -3.85 3.55 28.76
C ILE A 2 -4.66 4.80 28.42
N GLY A 3 -4.65 5.81 29.28
CA GLY A 3 -5.40 7.05 29.08
C GLY A 3 -4.66 8.01 28.14
N LEU A 4 -5.39 8.93 27.51
CA LEU A 4 -4.87 9.99 26.61
C LEU A 4 -3.68 10.76 27.23
N SER A 5 -3.69 10.98 28.54
CA SER A 5 -2.58 11.63 29.27
C SER A 5 -1.27 10.84 29.21
N SER A 6 -1.32 9.50 29.26
CA SER A 6 -0.12 8.67 29.14
C SER A 6 0.43 8.70 27.71
N TYR A 7 -0.44 8.79 26.72
CA TYR A 7 -0.04 8.91 25.32
C TYR A 7 0.67 10.24 25.04
N ALA A 8 0.13 11.35 25.57
CA ALA A 8 0.73 12.67 25.42
C ALA A 8 2.18 12.72 25.94
N ALA A 9 2.47 12.10 27.10
CA ALA A 9 3.81 12.05 27.66
C ALA A 9 4.80 11.26 26.77
N VAL A 10 4.36 10.15 26.17
CA VAL A 10 5.20 9.37 25.23
C VAL A 10 5.48 10.19 23.95
N MET A 11 4.47 10.90 23.45
CA MET A 11 4.60 11.76 22.27
C MET A 11 5.59 12.90 22.47
N GLU A 12 5.58 13.55 23.65
CA GLU A 12 6.55 14.59 24.00
C GLU A 12 7.98 14.04 24.00
N SER A 13 8.19 12.85 24.57
CA SER A 13 9.49 12.18 24.58
C SER A 13 9.99 11.80 23.18
N LEU A 14 9.11 11.36 22.27
CA LEU A 14 9.52 11.04 20.90
C LEU A 14 9.86 12.31 20.10
N THR A 15 9.17 13.42 20.38
CA THR A 15 9.42 14.70 19.70
C THR A 15 10.76 15.29 20.12
N SER A 16 11.10 15.26 21.41
CA SER A 16 12.41 15.75 21.89
C SER A 16 13.56 14.91 21.34
N CYS A 17 13.39 13.59 21.21
CA CYS A 17 14.39 12.70 20.60
C CYS A 17 14.54 12.94 19.08
N ALA A 18 13.47 13.32 18.38
CA ALA A 18 13.49 13.59 16.94
C ALA A 18 14.17 14.91 16.58
N GLU A 19 14.24 15.88 17.50
CA GLU A 19 14.89 17.19 17.29
C GLU A 19 16.42 17.15 17.50
N GLU A 20 16.98 16.10 18.09
CA GLU A 20 18.40 16.02 18.48
C GLU A 20 19.34 15.29 17.48
N GLN A 21 18.95 15.06 16.23
CA GLN A 21 19.82 14.36 15.27
C GLN A 21 20.23 15.19 14.05
N GLN A 22 21.38 15.87 14.17
CA GLN A 22 22.36 15.96 13.08
C GLN A 22 23.66 15.29 13.53
N PRO A 23 24.23 14.42 12.70
CA PRO A 23 25.68 14.34 12.61
C PRO A 23 26.18 14.55 11.18
N SER A 24 27.34 15.21 11.14
CA SER A 24 28.16 15.58 10.00
C SER A 24 29.09 14.44 9.52
N SER A 25 29.39 14.52 8.22
CA SER A 25 30.58 14.03 7.50
C SER A 25 30.91 12.53 7.38
N PHE A 26 30.92 12.09 6.11
CA PHE A 26 31.89 11.25 5.38
C PHE A 26 32.72 10.19 6.12
N MET A 27 32.58 8.93 5.68
CA MET A 27 33.72 8.10 5.28
C MET A 27 33.34 7.23 4.06
N THR A 28 34.09 7.42 2.97
CA THR A 28 34.16 6.50 1.83
C THR A 28 35.06 5.34 2.19
N ASN A 29 34.63 4.10 1.92
CA ASN A 29 35.57 2.98 1.77
C ASN A 29 35.27 2.23 0.47
N SER A 30 36.30 2.25 -0.39
CA SER A 30 36.44 1.47 -1.60
C SER A 30 36.57 -0.01 -1.28
N TRP A 31 35.92 -0.89 -2.04
CA TRP A 31 36.46 -2.21 -2.35
C TRP A 31 36.29 -2.52 -3.83
N SER A 32 37.43 -2.90 -4.42
CA SER A 32 37.64 -3.15 -5.84
C SER A 32 37.26 -4.59 -6.22
N LYS A 33 36.93 -4.71 -7.50
CA LYS A 33 36.52 -5.90 -8.27
C LYS A 33 37.44 -7.12 -8.13
N ASN A 34 36.87 -8.32 -8.23
CA ASN A 34 37.00 -9.18 -9.43
C ASN A 34 36.33 -10.54 -9.23
N GLN A 35 35.42 -10.90 -10.15
CA GLN A 35 35.43 -12.21 -10.81
C GLN A 35 34.51 -12.18 -12.04
N GLU A 36 35.11 -12.30 -13.22
CA GLU A 36 34.45 -12.72 -14.46
C GLU A 36 34.41 -14.25 -14.51
N SER A 37 33.30 -14.82 -14.99
CA SER A 37 33.35 -15.75 -16.14
C SER A 37 31.94 -16.17 -16.62
N SER A 38 31.72 -15.88 -17.91
CA SER A 38 31.02 -16.69 -18.93
C SER A 38 29.54 -17.09 -18.79
N GLY A 39 28.70 -16.46 -19.64
CA GLY A 39 28.24 -17.16 -20.85
C GLY A 39 26.86 -17.79 -20.86
N SER A 40 25.81 -16.95 -20.87
CA SER A 40 24.62 -17.11 -21.73
C SER A 40 23.75 -15.85 -21.58
N GLN A 41 24.03 -14.78 -22.34
CA GLN A 41 23.14 -13.63 -22.37
C GLN A 41 21.87 -14.03 -23.13
N ARG A 42 20.80 -14.34 -22.38
CA ARG A 42 19.44 -14.29 -22.94
C ARG A 42 19.24 -12.86 -23.47
N PRO A 43 18.61 -12.68 -24.64
CA PRO A 43 18.31 -11.34 -25.13
C PRO A 43 17.56 -10.57 -24.05
N LYS A 44 17.94 -9.30 -23.82
CA LYS A 44 17.26 -8.40 -22.86
C LYS A 44 15.89 -8.07 -23.44
N CYS A 45 14.93 -8.97 -23.26
CA CYS A 45 13.54 -8.64 -23.45
C CYS A 45 13.18 -7.62 -22.36
N VAL A 46 12.75 -6.42 -22.75
CA VAL A 46 12.40 -5.33 -21.82
C VAL A 46 10.90 -5.05 -21.90
N GLY A 47 10.19 -5.29 -20.81
CA GLY A 47 8.77 -5.02 -20.68
C GLY A 47 8.28 -5.32 -19.27
N GLY A 48 6.99 -5.12 -19.08
CA GLY A 48 6.36 -5.08 -17.76
C GLY A 48 5.89 -3.66 -17.42
N PHE A 49 5.01 -3.59 -16.44
CA PHE A 49 4.33 -2.37 -16.04
C PHE A 49 4.10 -2.36 -14.54
N VAL A 50 4.10 -1.17 -13.95
CA VAL A 50 3.79 -0.95 -12.54
C VAL A 50 2.79 0.20 -12.39
N LEU A 51 1.83 0.04 -11.48
CA LEU A 51 1.08 1.13 -10.85
C LEU A 51 1.34 1.08 -9.34
N VAL A 52 1.59 2.24 -8.74
CA VAL A 52 1.68 2.44 -7.29
C VAL A 52 0.68 3.50 -6.82
N HIS A 53 0.34 3.46 -5.52
CA HIS A 53 -0.38 4.52 -4.83
C HIS A 53 0.27 4.90 -3.50
N ALA A 54 0.10 6.16 -3.11
CA ALA A 54 0.59 6.71 -1.84
C ALA A 54 -0.56 7.30 -0.99
N GLY A 55 -1.55 6.45 -0.69
CA GLY A 55 -2.73 6.81 0.07
C GLY A 55 -3.90 7.35 -0.76
N ALA A 56 -5.10 7.08 -0.28
CA ALA A 56 -6.36 7.69 -0.64
C ALA A 56 -6.88 8.46 0.58
N GLY A 57 -7.34 9.69 0.38
CA GLY A 57 -7.72 10.62 1.44
C GLY A 57 -7.53 12.05 0.97
N TYR A 58 -6.89 12.88 1.78
CA TYR A 58 -6.62 14.26 1.41
C TYR A 58 -5.14 14.56 1.15
N HIS A 59 -4.85 14.95 -0.08
CA HIS A 59 -3.55 15.42 -0.51
C HIS A 59 -3.57 16.94 -0.62
N SER A 60 -2.99 17.61 0.38
CA SER A 60 -2.79 19.06 0.35
C SER A 60 -1.91 19.45 -0.84
N GLU A 61 -2.16 20.62 -1.42
CA GLU A 61 -1.35 21.11 -2.53
C GLU A 61 0.12 21.30 -2.15
N SER A 62 0.39 21.64 -0.88
CA SER A 62 1.74 21.80 -0.33
C SER A 62 2.53 20.50 -0.32
N LYS A 63 1.90 19.35 -0.01
CA LYS A 63 2.57 18.04 0.08
C LYS A 63 2.42 17.18 -1.17
N ALA A 64 1.59 17.60 -2.14
CA ALA A 64 1.38 16.88 -3.39
C ALA A 64 2.68 16.58 -4.15
N LYS A 65 3.70 17.44 -4.06
CA LYS A 65 5.02 17.22 -4.68
C LYS A 65 5.75 16.02 -4.06
N GLU A 66 5.70 15.86 -2.74
CA GLU A 66 6.34 14.76 -2.01
C GLU A 66 5.69 13.42 -2.33
N TYR A 67 4.34 13.38 -2.34
CA TYR A 67 3.60 12.17 -2.72
C TYR A 67 3.85 11.74 -4.16
N LYS A 68 3.89 12.69 -5.10
CA LYS A 68 4.30 12.40 -6.48
C LYS A 68 5.75 11.92 -6.54
N HIS A 69 6.65 12.53 -5.78
CA HIS A 69 8.07 12.15 -5.80
C HIS A 69 8.29 10.71 -5.33
N VAL A 70 7.65 10.29 -4.23
CA VAL A 70 7.76 8.91 -3.75
C VAL A 70 7.12 7.92 -4.73
N CYS A 71 5.93 8.21 -5.30
CA CYS A 71 5.32 7.34 -6.31
C CYS A 71 6.22 7.19 -7.55
N LYS A 72 6.87 8.26 -7.98
CA LYS A 72 7.83 8.24 -9.10
C LYS A 72 9.02 7.32 -8.80
N ARG A 73 9.60 7.43 -7.60
CA ARG A 73 10.73 6.57 -7.17
C ARG A 73 10.31 5.11 -7.07
N ALA A 74 9.15 4.83 -6.48
CA ALA A 74 8.62 3.48 -6.34
C ALA A 74 8.39 2.80 -7.70
N CYS A 75 7.83 3.53 -8.67
CA CYS A 75 7.72 3.05 -10.05
C CYS A 75 9.09 2.74 -10.67
N GLN A 76 10.07 3.62 -10.47
CA GLN A 76 11.42 3.41 -10.99
C GLN A 76 12.06 2.15 -10.39
N ARG A 77 11.92 1.93 -9.07
CA ARG A 77 12.44 0.73 -8.40
C ARG A 77 11.83 -0.56 -8.95
N ALA A 78 10.51 -0.61 -9.12
CA ALA A 78 9.86 -1.78 -9.72
C ALA A 78 10.32 -2.02 -11.17
N VAL A 79 10.39 -0.97 -11.99
CA VAL A 79 10.84 -1.10 -13.38
C VAL A 79 12.31 -1.51 -13.47
N ASP A 80 13.17 -1.03 -12.56
CA ASP A 80 14.57 -1.46 -12.52
C ASP A 80 14.69 -2.96 -12.23
N GLN A 81 13.84 -3.50 -11.34
CA GLN A 81 13.76 -4.95 -11.08
C GLN A 81 13.26 -5.72 -12.30
N LEU A 82 12.18 -5.26 -12.95
CA LEU A 82 11.66 -5.88 -14.17
C LEU A 82 12.70 -5.89 -15.31
N ARG A 83 13.44 -4.79 -15.49
CA ARG A 83 14.54 -4.69 -16.46
C ARG A 83 15.72 -5.60 -16.14
N ALA A 84 15.91 -5.93 -14.86
CA ALA A 84 16.92 -6.90 -14.42
C ALA A 84 16.46 -8.36 -14.58
N GLY A 85 15.21 -8.60 -14.99
CA GLY A 85 14.64 -9.94 -15.14
C GLY A 85 14.17 -10.55 -13.81
N ALA A 86 13.92 -9.72 -12.80
CA ALA A 86 13.37 -10.14 -11.51
C ALA A 86 11.90 -10.59 -11.65
N LEU A 87 11.43 -11.36 -10.68
CA LEU A 87 10.03 -11.80 -10.63
C LEU A 87 9.08 -10.63 -10.34
N ALA A 88 7.82 -10.72 -10.76
CA ALA A 88 6.80 -9.70 -10.47
C ALA A 88 6.67 -9.41 -8.95
N VAL A 89 6.77 -10.45 -8.11
CA VAL A 89 6.78 -10.32 -6.64
C VAL A 89 7.98 -9.54 -6.10
N GLU A 90 9.16 -9.67 -6.72
CA GLU A 90 10.36 -8.92 -6.32
C GLU A 90 10.25 -7.45 -6.74
N ALA A 91 9.70 -7.21 -7.93
CA ALA A 91 9.44 -5.86 -8.44
C ALA A 91 8.40 -5.10 -7.60
N VAL A 92 7.28 -5.74 -7.24
CA VAL A 92 6.27 -5.11 -6.39
C VAL A 92 6.80 -4.86 -4.97
N THR A 93 7.59 -5.80 -4.43
CA THR A 93 8.27 -5.63 -3.13
C THR A 93 9.21 -4.41 -3.16
N ALA A 94 10.00 -4.24 -4.22
CA ALA A 94 10.91 -3.10 -4.35
C ALA A 94 10.18 -1.74 -4.42
N ALA A 95 9.00 -1.69 -5.06
CA ALA A 95 8.16 -0.50 -5.03
C ALA A 95 7.64 -0.20 -3.61
N LEU A 96 7.17 -1.22 -2.88
CA LEU A 96 6.65 -1.05 -1.53
C LEU A 96 7.73 -0.63 -0.53
N VAL A 97 8.95 -1.18 -0.61
CA VAL A 97 10.07 -0.74 0.23
C VAL A 97 10.34 0.75 0.03
N GLU A 98 10.32 1.22 -1.21
CA GLU A 98 10.53 2.63 -1.55
C GLU A 98 9.39 3.53 -1.03
N LEU A 99 8.16 3.02 -0.98
CA LEU A 99 7.02 3.71 -0.37
C LEU A 99 7.13 3.73 1.16
N GLU A 100 7.38 2.59 1.81
CA GLU A 100 7.53 2.42 3.26
C GLU A 100 8.71 3.21 3.85
N ASP A 101 9.73 3.48 3.04
CA ASP A 101 10.89 4.27 3.46
C ASP A 101 10.61 5.78 3.47
N SER A 102 9.49 6.22 2.90
CA SER A 102 9.13 7.64 2.87
C SER A 102 8.54 8.09 4.21
N PRO A 103 9.07 9.16 4.82
CA PRO A 103 8.53 9.67 6.09
C PRO A 103 7.12 10.29 5.94
N PHE A 104 6.66 10.52 4.71
CA PHE A 104 5.38 11.16 4.40
C PHE A 104 4.22 10.17 4.28
N THR A 105 4.52 8.88 4.20
CA THR A 105 3.52 7.82 4.03
C THR A 105 3.18 7.16 5.36
N ASN A 106 1.93 6.75 5.54
CA ASN A 106 1.52 5.96 6.69
C ASN A 106 1.77 4.46 6.44
N ALA A 107 3.04 4.07 6.31
CA ALA A 107 3.49 2.68 6.16
C ALA A 107 4.98 2.60 6.45
N GLY A 108 5.45 1.53 7.11
CA GLY A 108 6.86 1.42 7.50
C GLY A 108 7.32 2.60 8.36
N MET A 109 8.35 3.32 7.92
CA MET A 109 8.81 4.55 8.57
C MET A 109 7.79 5.67 8.42
N GLY A 110 7.55 6.45 9.49
CA GLY A 110 6.52 7.50 9.47
C GLY A 110 5.08 6.98 9.60
N SER A 111 4.91 5.71 9.95
CA SER A 111 3.62 5.14 10.33
C SER A 111 2.98 5.87 11.51
N ASN A 112 1.65 5.84 11.54
CA ASN A 112 0.86 6.30 12.67
C ASN A 112 1.23 5.60 13.99
N LEU A 113 1.07 6.33 15.10
CA LEU A 113 1.31 5.81 16.44
C LEU A 113 -0.02 5.32 17.01
N ASN A 114 -0.01 4.15 17.62
CA ASN A 114 -1.17 3.58 18.34
C ASN A 114 -1.38 4.29 19.68
N LEU A 115 -2.41 3.94 20.47
CA LEU A 115 -2.68 4.59 21.78
C LEU A 115 -1.55 4.46 22.82
N SER A 116 -0.59 3.56 22.60
CA SER A 116 0.60 3.40 23.45
C SER A 116 1.77 4.29 22.99
N GLY A 117 1.65 5.01 21.88
CA GLY A 117 2.76 5.76 21.30
C GLY A 117 3.73 4.88 20.51
N GLU A 118 3.31 3.69 20.09
CA GLU A 118 4.13 2.72 19.36
C GLU A 118 3.67 2.60 17.91
N ILE A 119 4.60 2.20 17.03
CA ILE A 119 4.30 1.87 15.63
C ILE A 119 3.95 0.39 15.53
N GLU A 120 2.81 0.11 14.91
CA GLU A 120 2.37 -1.24 14.54
C GLU A 120 1.91 -1.22 13.10
N CYS A 121 2.58 -1.96 12.23
CA CYS A 121 2.28 -1.99 10.80
C CYS A 121 1.50 -3.25 10.40
N ASP A 122 0.79 -3.13 9.29
CA ASP A 122 0.07 -4.19 8.60
C ASP A 122 0.54 -4.22 7.14
N ALA A 123 0.92 -5.38 6.61
CA ALA A 123 1.32 -5.50 5.20
C ALA A 123 1.03 -6.89 4.64
N SER A 124 0.78 -6.95 3.33
CA SER A 124 0.59 -8.21 2.63
C SER A 124 1.03 -8.14 1.17
N ILE A 125 1.27 -9.31 0.59
CA ILE A 125 1.69 -9.51 -0.79
C ILE A 125 1.08 -10.80 -1.34
N MET A 126 0.73 -10.80 -2.62
CA MET A 126 0.19 -11.95 -3.34
C MET A 126 0.87 -12.12 -4.70
N ASP A 127 1.18 -13.36 -5.04
CA ASP A 127 1.69 -13.78 -6.34
C ASP A 127 0.57 -14.36 -7.21
N GLY A 128 0.31 -13.78 -8.37
CA GLY A 128 -0.72 -14.25 -9.29
C GLY A 128 -0.40 -15.58 -9.96
N LYS A 129 0.88 -15.92 -10.10
CA LYS A 129 1.31 -17.16 -10.77
C LYS A 129 1.10 -18.39 -9.87
N SER A 130 1.56 -18.32 -8.64
CA SER A 130 1.48 -19.43 -7.69
C SER A 130 0.29 -19.35 -6.73
N LEU A 131 -0.41 -18.21 -6.70
CA LEU A 131 -1.49 -17.88 -5.76
C LEU A 131 -1.06 -17.89 -4.28
N HIS A 132 0.24 -17.92 -3.99
CA HIS A 132 0.73 -17.79 -2.63
C HIS A 132 0.55 -16.36 -2.11
N PHE A 133 0.34 -16.27 -0.81
CA PHE A 133 0.11 -15.05 -0.07
C PHE A 133 1.00 -15.02 1.17
N GLY A 134 1.48 -13.84 1.52
CA GLY A 134 2.18 -13.59 2.76
C GLY A 134 1.69 -12.30 3.39
N ALA A 135 1.53 -12.29 4.72
CA ALA A 135 1.08 -11.12 5.46
C ALA A 135 1.66 -11.03 6.87
N VAL A 136 1.72 -9.79 7.35
CA VAL A 136 2.00 -9.47 8.74
C VAL A 136 1.02 -8.43 9.26
N GLY A 137 0.65 -8.53 10.54
CA GLY A 137 -0.29 -7.61 11.17
C GLY A 137 0.16 -7.20 12.56
N ALA A 138 -0.12 -5.95 12.91
CA ALA A 138 0.34 -5.32 14.15
C ALA A 138 1.84 -5.57 14.45
N ILE A 139 2.68 -5.58 13.40
CA ILE A 139 4.12 -5.82 13.55
C ILE A 139 4.82 -4.51 13.94
N GLY A 140 5.46 -4.50 15.10
CA GLY A 140 6.34 -3.41 15.53
C GLY A 140 7.81 -3.77 15.29
N GLY A 141 8.68 -2.76 15.27
CA GLY A 141 10.13 -2.94 15.29
C GLY A 141 10.76 -3.47 14.00
N ILE A 142 10.08 -3.36 12.85
CA ILE A 142 10.59 -3.76 11.53
C ILE A 142 10.41 -2.60 10.56
N LYS A 143 11.52 -2.16 9.94
CA LYS A 143 11.53 -1.00 9.03
C LYS A 143 10.59 -1.18 7.83
N ASN A 144 10.62 -2.36 7.21
CA ASN A 144 9.90 -2.66 5.98
C ASN A 144 9.00 -3.90 6.14
N PRO A 145 7.77 -3.75 6.66
CA PRO A 145 6.80 -4.83 6.82
C PRO A 145 6.58 -5.69 5.57
N VAL A 146 6.60 -5.09 4.37
CA VAL A 146 6.45 -5.84 3.11
C VAL A 146 7.53 -6.91 2.90
N LEU A 147 8.75 -6.70 3.42
CA LEU A 147 9.82 -7.69 3.31
C LEU A 147 9.51 -8.94 4.11
N VAL A 148 8.84 -8.80 5.27
CA VAL A 148 8.41 -9.94 6.08
C VAL A 148 7.28 -10.68 5.39
N ALA A 149 6.31 -9.96 4.83
CA ALA A 149 5.24 -10.54 4.04
C ALA A 149 5.76 -11.31 2.81
N ASN A 150 6.71 -10.74 2.06
CA ASN A 150 7.37 -11.41 0.93
C ASN A 150 8.19 -12.63 1.37
N CYS A 151 8.86 -12.54 2.52
CA CYS A 151 9.59 -13.68 3.08
C CYS A 151 8.64 -14.85 3.42
N LEU A 152 7.48 -14.58 4.04
CA LEU A 152 6.45 -15.60 4.30
C LEU A 152 5.94 -16.25 3.02
N LEU A 153 5.67 -15.45 1.97
CA LEU A 153 5.27 -15.96 0.66
C LEU A 153 6.34 -16.89 0.07
N ASN A 154 7.61 -16.48 0.11
CA ASN A 154 8.74 -17.26 -0.40
C ASN A 154 8.96 -18.56 0.39
N GLU A 155 8.83 -18.54 1.72
CA GLU A 155 8.90 -19.75 2.54
C GLU A 155 7.75 -20.71 2.22
N ALA A 156 6.54 -20.20 1.96
CA ALA A 156 5.41 -21.02 1.55
C ALA A 156 5.67 -21.73 0.21
N GLN A 157 6.28 -21.04 -0.75
CA GLN A 157 6.63 -21.61 -2.06
C GLN A 157 7.69 -22.72 -1.99
N LYS A 158 8.53 -22.77 -0.95
CA LYS A 158 9.49 -23.87 -0.75
C LYS A 158 8.81 -25.20 -0.38
N GLY A 159 7.52 -25.18 -0.07
CA GLY A 159 6.71 -26.35 0.23
C GLY A 159 6.57 -26.62 1.72
N LYS A 160 6.26 -27.88 2.07
CA LYS A 160 5.94 -28.25 3.46
C LYS A 160 7.15 -28.16 4.36
N LEU A 161 6.94 -27.68 5.59
CA LEU A 161 7.90 -27.75 6.68
C LEU A 161 8.08 -29.19 7.18
N SER A 162 9.02 -29.36 8.12
CA SER A 162 9.21 -30.61 8.85
C SER A 162 7.89 -31.17 9.42
N ALA A 163 7.76 -32.50 9.34
CA ALA A 163 6.53 -33.25 9.65
C ALA A 163 5.32 -32.90 8.76
N GLY A 164 5.53 -32.39 7.56
CA GLY A 164 4.47 -32.14 6.59
C GLY A 164 3.58 -30.92 6.90
N ARG A 165 4.03 -30.04 7.81
CA ARG A 165 3.29 -28.85 8.23
C ARG A 165 3.27 -27.81 7.11
N ILE A 166 2.16 -27.10 6.99
CA ILE A 166 2.00 -25.99 6.03
C ILE A 166 2.71 -24.75 6.63
N PRO A 167 3.60 -24.07 5.87
CA PRO A 167 4.19 -22.81 6.32
C PRO A 167 3.13 -21.74 6.64
N PRO A 168 3.37 -20.86 7.62
CA PRO A 168 2.44 -19.77 7.92
C PRO A 168 2.40 -18.77 6.75
N CYS A 169 1.20 -18.36 6.35
CA CYS A 169 1.01 -17.25 5.40
C CYS A 169 0.67 -15.92 6.09
N PHE A 170 0.38 -15.93 7.39
CA PHE A 170 0.04 -14.75 8.16
C PHE A 170 0.56 -14.86 9.60
N LEU A 171 1.34 -13.88 10.04
CA LEU A 171 1.85 -13.78 11.41
C LEU A 171 1.55 -12.39 11.98
N VAL A 172 1.40 -12.28 13.31
CA VAL A 172 1.11 -10.99 13.96
C VAL A 172 2.00 -10.70 15.15
N GLY A 173 2.10 -9.41 15.50
CA GLY A 173 2.71 -8.93 16.73
C GLY A 173 4.14 -9.43 16.96
N ARG A 174 4.44 -9.78 18.21
CA ARG A 174 5.77 -10.26 18.62
C ARG A 174 6.23 -11.50 17.88
N GLY A 175 5.32 -12.43 17.59
CA GLY A 175 5.63 -13.66 16.85
C GLY A 175 6.09 -13.36 15.42
N ALA A 176 5.47 -12.39 14.75
CA ALA A 176 5.91 -11.93 13.42
C ALA A 176 7.29 -11.26 13.47
N HIS A 177 7.53 -10.41 14.47
CA HIS A 177 8.82 -9.76 14.66
C HIS A 177 9.94 -10.78 14.88
N ASP A 178 9.78 -11.70 15.84
CA ASP A 178 10.81 -12.69 16.16
C ASP A 178 11.05 -13.64 14.99
N TRP A 179 9.99 -14.00 14.26
CA TRP A 179 10.11 -14.76 13.02
C TRP A 179 10.92 -14.00 11.96
N ALA A 180 10.63 -12.71 11.73
CA ALA A 180 11.37 -11.88 10.78
C ALA A 180 12.87 -11.80 11.11
N VAL A 181 13.21 -11.57 12.39
CA VAL A 181 14.60 -11.54 12.86
C VAL A 181 15.29 -12.89 12.64
N SER A 182 14.60 -14.00 12.92
CA SER A 182 15.16 -15.35 12.67
C SER A 182 15.39 -15.67 11.19
N HIS A 183 14.74 -14.95 10.27
CA HIS A 183 14.92 -15.06 8.82
C HIS A 183 15.83 -13.97 8.24
N GLY A 184 16.60 -13.28 9.09
CA GLY A 184 17.61 -12.32 8.67
C GLY A 184 17.10 -10.92 8.33
N ILE A 185 15.84 -10.60 8.64
CA ILE A 185 15.29 -9.24 8.50
C ILE A 185 15.66 -8.44 9.75
N PRO A 186 16.47 -7.37 9.64
CA PRO A 186 17.00 -6.68 10.80
C PRO A 186 15.90 -5.91 11.56
N PRO A 187 15.92 -5.94 12.91
CA PRO A 187 15.02 -5.13 13.71
C PRO A 187 15.37 -3.65 13.60
N CYS A 188 14.35 -2.79 13.70
CA CYS A 188 14.46 -1.33 13.68
C CYS A 188 13.85 -0.76 14.96
N PRO A 189 14.61 -0.04 15.80
CA PRO A 189 14.08 0.62 16.99
C PRO A 189 12.97 1.62 16.65
N SER A 190 11.95 1.71 17.51
CA SER A 190 10.78 2.58 17.32
C SER A 190 11.17 4.06 17.14
N GLU A 191 12.22 4.52 17.80
CA GLU A 191 12.70 5.92 17.70
C GLU A 191 13.23 6.24 16.31
N LYS A 192 13.74 5.24 15.58
CA LYS A 192 14.21 5.41 14.19
C LYS A 192 13.07 5.29 13.18
N MET A 193 11.98 4.63 13.55
CA MET A 193 10.79 4.51 12.71
C MET A 193 9.85 5.71 12.86
N ALA A 194 9.81 6.32 14.04
CA ALA A 194 9.05 7.53 14.31
C ALA A 194 9.74 8.75 13.66
N THR A 195 8.97 9.53 12.92
CA THR A 195 9.43 10.74 12.24
C THR A 195 8.72 11.96 12.82
N SER A 196 9.32 13.14 12.70
CA SER A 196 8.68 14.40 13.09
C SER A 196 7.30 14.57 12.45
N GLU A 197 7.15 14.14 11.20
CA GLU A 197 5.90 14.17 10.45
C GLU A 197 4.82 13.27 11.06
N CYS A 198 5.14 12.02 11.45
CA CYS A 198 4.16 11.15 12.09
C CYS A 198 3.83 11.62 13.51
N CYS A 199 4.82 12.13 14.25
CA CYS A 199 4.61 12.71 15.57
C CYS A 199 3.65 13.91 15.48
N PHE A 200 3.87 14.82 14.54
CA PHE A 200 2.99 15.96 14.28
C PHE A 200 1.55 15.51 13.92
N ARG A 201 1.41 14.52 13.04
CA ARG A 201 0.11 13.97 12.63
C ARG A 201 -0.70 13.44 13.81
N ASN A 202 -0.03 12.70 14.70
CA ASN A 202 -0.67 12.15 15.90
C ASN A 202 -1.00 13.23 16.94
N LYS A 203 -0.13 14.23 17.14
CA LYS A 203 -0.38 15.37 18.03
C LYS A 203 -1.63 16.14 17.61
N ARG A 204 -1.78 16.45 16.32
CA ARG A 204 -2.97 17.13 15.80
C ARG A 204 -4.24 16.32 16.05
N LYS A 205 -4.17 14.99 15.91
CA LYS A 205 -5.32 14.11 16.16
C LYS A 205 -5.71 14.05 17.64
N MET A 206 -4.73 14.10 18.54
CA MET A 206 -4.96 14.24 19.98
C MET A 206 -5.69 15.52 20.33
N GLU A 207 -5.20 16.67 19.85
CA GLU A 207 -5.81 17.97 20.11
C GLU A 207 -7.28 18.01 19.66
N LEU A 208 -7.60 17.37 18.53
CA LEU A 208 -8.98 17.21 18.06
C LEU A 208 -9.82 16.30 18.98
N ALA A 209 -9.27 15.18 19.43
CA ALA A 209 -9.97 14.26 20.34
C ALA A 209 -10.28 14.91 21.69
N GLU A 210 -9.32 15.66 22.26
CA GLU A 210 -9.51 16.40 23.50
C GLU A 210 -10.53 17.54 23.37
N GLY A 211 -10.52 18.26 22.24
CA GLY A 211 -11.51 19.30 21.93
C GLY A 211 -12.94 18.75 21.83
N MET A 212 -13.11 17.54 21.27
CA MET A 212 -14.40 16.85 21.21
C MET A 212 -14.88 16.37 22.58
N ASP A 213 -14.00 15.79 23.40
CA ASP A 213 -14.33 15.34 24.76
C ASP A 213 -14.65 16.52 25.70
N ALA A 214 -13.96 17.65 25.55
CA ALA A 214 -14.28 18.89 26.25
C ALA A 214 -15.60 19.51 25.75
N GLY A 215 -15.86 19.44 24.43
CA GLY A 215 -17.10 19.88 23.80
C GLY A 215 -18.33 19.06 24.22
N LEU A 216 -18.18 17.75 24.45
CA LEU A 216 -19.23 16.87 24.98
C LEU A 216 -19.62 17.26 26.43
N LYS A 217 -18.71 17.87 27.19
CA LYS A 217 -19.00 18.44 28.51
C LYS A 217 -19.67 19.82 28.47
N GLN A 218 -19.69 20.51 27.32
CA GLN A 218 -20.26 21.87 27.19
C GLN A 218 -21.45 22.03 26.22
N THR A 219 -21.85 21.00 25.46
CA THR A 219 -22.98 21.11 24.53
C THR A 219 -24.35 20.80 25.15
N LYS A 220 -24.82 21.72 26.00
CA LYS A 220 -26.25 22.05 26.12
C LYS A 220 -26.61 23.43 25.54
N LYS A 221 -25.70 24.13 24.85
CA LYS A 221 -26.02 25.39 24.17
C LYS A 221 -25.09 25.67 22.98
N ARG A 222 -25.73 26.08 21.88
CA ARG A 222 -25.22 26.72 20.65
C ARG A 222 -24.67 25.80 19.55
N ARG A 223 -25.58 25.60 18.58
CA ARG A 223 -25.29 25.42 17.16
C ARG A 223 -24.70 26.71 16.59
N GLN A 224 -23.89 26.54 15.55
CA GLN A 224 -23.39 27.48 14.52
C GLN A 224 -21.98 28.09 14.69
N SER A 225 -21.26 27.91 13.57
CA SER A 225 -20.08 28.60 13.02
C SER A 225 -18.68 28.16 13.48
N SER A 226 -18.00 27.43 12.60
CA SER A 226 -16.63 27.72 12.15
C SER A 226 -16.32 26.92 10.89
N GLU A 227 -16.26 27.61 9.75
CA GLU A 227 -15.48 27.18 8.59
C GLU A 227 -13.99 27.44 8.89
N ASN A 228 -13.11 26.68 8.20
CA ASN A 228 -11.64 26.74 8.20
C ASN A 228 -10.89 25.98 9.31
N GLU A 229 -10.87 24.66 9.16
CA GLU A 229 -9.68 23.85 8.87
C GLU A 229 -10.14 22.39 8.90
N ASN A 230 -10.55 21.86 7.74
CA ASN A 230 -11.04 20.48 7.67
C ASN A 230 -9.98 19.54 8.26
N GLY A 231 -10.38 18.79 9.30
CA GLY A 231 -9.68 17.64 9.86
C GLY A 231 -9.68 16.48 8.87
N SER A 232 -9.21 16.74 7.64
CA SER A 232 -9.34 15.87 6.49
C SER A 232 -8.38 14.68 6.61
N GLY A 233 -8.92 13.52 6.24
CA GLY A 233 -8.50 12.18 6.58
C GLY A 233 -7.01 11.90 6.40
N CYS A 234 -6.46 11.27 7.43
CA CYS A 234 -5.13 10.69 7.46
C CYS A 234 -4.89 9.85 6.20
N LEU A 235 -3.81 10.14 5.47
CA LEU A 235 -3.40 9.38 4.29
C LEU A 235 -2.94 8.00 4.75
N ASP A 236 -3.82 7.02 4.59
CA ASP A 236 -3.64 5.69 5.14
C ASP A 236 -3.33 4.70 4.02
N THR A 237 -2.17 4.05 4.10
CA THR A 237 -1.77 2.91 3.27
C THR A 237 -1.10 3.26 1.93
N VAL A 238 -0.04 2.54 1.62
CA VAL A 238 0.65 2.53 0.32
C VAL A 238 0.51 1.17 -0.34
N GLY A 239 0.71 1.10 -1.64
CA GLY A 239 0.62 -0.17 -2.34
C GLY A 239 0.94 -0.09 -3.81
N ALA A 240 1.07 -1.27 -4.42
CA ALA A 240 1.48 -1.40 -5.81
C ALA A 240 0.95 -2.69 -6.44
N VAL A 241 0.86 -2.65 -7.75
CA VAL A 241 0.59 -3.80 -8.61
C VAL A 241 1.58 -3.80 -9.77
N VAL A 242 2.01 -4.99 -10.15
CA VAL A 242 3.03 -5.19 -11.19
C VAL A 242 2.58 -6.30 -12.12
N VAL A 243 2.93 -6.16 -13.41
CA VAL A 243 2.90 -7.23 -14.39
C VAL A 243 4.27 -7.33 -15.07
N ASP A 244 4.79 -8.54 -15.20
CA ASP A 244 6.05 -8.82 -15.89
C ASP A 244 5.85 -9.09 -17.40
N LEU A 245 6.94 -9.39 -18.10
CA LEU A 245 6.93 -9.72 -19.53
C LEU A 245 6.24 -11.03 -19.89
N GLU A 246 6.06 -11.92 -18.93
CA GLU A 246 5.37 -13.21 -19.13
C GLU A 246 3.87 -13.08 -18.86
N GLY A 247 3.40 -11.90 -18.43
CA GLY A 247 2.02 -11.68 -18.01
C GLY A 247 1.74 -12.19 -16.59
N ASN A 248 2.77 -12.48 -15.79
CA ASN A 248 2.59 -12.79 -14.38
C ASN A 248 2.34 -11.50 -13.61
N VAL A 249 1.35 -11.53 -12.73
CA VAL A 249 0.95 -10.36 -11.94
C VAL A 249 1.27 -10.55 -10.47
N ALA A 250 1.57 -9.45 -9.77
CA ALA A 250 1.77 -9.44 -8.33
C ALA A 250 1.20 -8.16 -7.73
N ALA A 251 0.77 -8.23 -6.47
CA ALA A 251 0.23 -7.09 -5.75
C ALA A 251 0.69 -7.08 -4.30
N ALA A 252 0.91 -5.89 -3.75
CA ALA A 252 1.28 -5.71 -2.35
C ALA A 252 0.74 -4.40 -1.79
N VAL A 253 0.50 -4.40 -0.47
CA VAL A 253 -0.05 -3.28 0.28
C VAL A 253 0.64 -3.19 1.65
N SER A 254 0.83 -1.97 2.17
CA SER A 254 1.41 -1.74 3.50
C SER A 254 0.81 -0.50 4.17
N SER A 255 0.58 -0.57 5.49
CA SER A 255 -0.09 0.47 6.28
C SER A 255 0.42 0.54 7.71
N GLY A 256 0.47 1.73 8.29
CA GLY A 256 0.55 1.92 9.75
C GLY A 256 -0.83 1.81 10.44
N GLY A 257 -1.92 1.79 9.67
CA GLY A 257 -3.28 1.80 10.18
C GLY A 257 -3.70 3.17 10.74
N LEU A 258 -4.83 3.20 11.47
CA LEU A 258 -5.38 4.45 11.99
C LEU A 258 -4.46 5.06 13.05
N ALA A 259 -4.26 6.37 12.99
CA ALA A 259 -3.69 7.13 14.09
C ALA A 259 -4.49 6.91 15.38
N MET A 260 -3.76 6.69 16.48
CA MET A 260 -4.32 6.37 17.80
C MET A 260 -5.20 5.11 17.80
N LYS A 261 -4.89 4.12 16.95
CA LYS A 261 -5.54 2.81 17.04
C LYS A 261 -5.25 2.15 18.39
N HIS A 262 -6.17 1.31 18.85
CA HIS A 262 -5.86 0.42 19.98
C HIS A 262 -4.69 -0.51 19.59
N PRO A 263 -3.71 -0.74 20.49
CA PRO A 263 -2.64 -1.68 20.24
C PRO A 263 -3.16 -3.06 19.83
N GLY A 264 -2.52 -3.67 18.84
CA GLY A 264 -2.96 -4.94 18.26
C GLY A 264 -4.13 -4.84 17.28
N ARG A 265 -4.66 -3.64 16.97
CA ARG A 265 -5.64 -3.48 15.88
C ARG A 265 -4.96 -3.71 14.53
N VAL A 266 -5.49 -4.69 13.79
CA VAL A 266 -5.06 -5.07 12.44
C VAL A 266 -6.07 -4.58 11.41
N GLY A 267 -5.59 -3.83 10.41
CA GLY A 267 -6.37 -3.32 9.29
C GLY A 267 -6.38 -4.24 8.07
N GLN A 268 -6.98 -3.76 6.98
CA GLN A 268 -7.14 -4.50 5.74
C GLN A 268 -5.81 -4.92 5.11
N ALA A 269 -4.74 -4.14 5.31
CA ALA A 269 -3.45 -4.37 4.68
C ALA A 269 -2.82 -5.71 5.05
N ALA A 270 -3.26 -6.37 6.13
CA ALA A 270 -2.85 -7.72 6.51
C ALA A 270 -3.87 -8.81 6.15
N HIS A 271 -5.10 -8.44 5.77
CA HIS A 271 -6.20 -9.40 5.57
C HIS A 271 -6.24 -9.91 4.13
N TYR A 272 -6.21 -11.24 3.98
CA TYR A 272 -6.33 -11.93 2.69
C TYR A 272 -7.60 -11.52 1.94
N GLY A 273 -7.46 -11.18 0.65
CA GLY A 273 -8.57 -10.72 -0.19
C GLY A 273 -9.10 -9.32 0.12
N CYS A 274 -8.58 -8.66 1.16
CA CYS A 274 -9.04 -7.34 1.57
C CYS A 274 -8.05 -6.24 1.20
N GLY A 275 -6.76 -6.44 1.48
CA GLY A 275 -5.68 -5.46 1.28
C GLY A 275 -4.98 -5.53 -0.09
N CYS A 276 -4.81 -6.73 -0.63
CA CYS A 276 -4.34 -6.92 -1.99
C CYS A 276 -4.86 -8.24 -2.55
N TRP A 277 -4.80 -8.41 -3.87
CA TRP A 277 -5.11 -9.66 -4.57
C TRP A 277 -4.27 -9.76 -5.84
N ALA A 278 -3.84 -10.95 -6.22
CA ALA A 278 -3.18 -11.17 -7.51
C ALA A 278 -3.53 -12.56 -8.02
N GLU A 279 -3.90 -12.66 -9.29
CA GLU A 279 -4.35 -13.91 -9.90
C GLU A 279 -4.04 -13.87 -11.39
N ASN A 280 -3.24 -14.83 -11.88
CA ASN A 280 -3.01 -14.98 -13.31
C ASN A 280 -4.24 -15.56 -14.00
N ALA A 281 -4.38 -15.27 -15.30
CA ALA A 281 -5.41 -15.86 -16.14
C ALA A 281 -5.41 -17.39 -16.07
N CYS A 282 -6.59 -17.99 -16.00
CA CYS A 282 -6.83 -19.42 -16.00
C CYS A 282 -8.15 -19.75 -16.73
N ASN A 283 -8.51 -21.03 -16.84
CA ASN A 283 -9.71 -21.44 -17.59
C ASN A 283 -11.01 -20.78 -17.12
N MET A 284 -11.09 -20.36 -15.84
CA MET A 284 -12.27 -19.69 -15.28
C MET A 284 -12.14 -18.16 -15.29
N ASN A 285 -10.93 -17.62 -15.40
CA ASN A 285 -10.61 -16.20 -15.29
C ASN A 285 -9.80 -15.78 -16.52
N PRO A 286 -10.42 -15.16 -17.54
CA PRO A 286 -9.74 -14.83 -18.79
C PRO A 286 -8.58 -13.83 -18.65
N TYR A 287 -8.53 -13.06 -17.57
CA TYR A 287 -7.58 -11.98 -17.39
C TYR A 287 -6.72 -12.16 -16.12
N SER A 288 -5.43 -11.81 -16.22
CA SER A 288 -4.51 -11.75 -15.07
C SER A 288 -4.70 -10.45 -14.28
N THR A 289 -5.29 -10.50 -13.11
CA THR A 289 -5.68 -9.33 -12.32
C THR A 289 -4.78 -9.16 -11.09
N ALA A 290 -4.33 -7.94 -10.79
CA ALA A 290 -3.56 -7.63 -9.57
C ALA A 290 -4.09 -6.36 -8.91
N VAL A 291 -4.06 -6.30 -7.58
CA VAL A 291 -4.96 -5.44 -6.82
C VAL A 291 -4.36 -4.90 -5.54
N SER A 292 -4.43 -3.59 -5.33
CA SER A 292 -3.96 -2.94 -4.08
C SER A 292 -4.86 -1.79 -3.62
N THR A 293 -5.00 -1.70 -2.31
CA THR A 293 -6.06 -1.01 -1.56
C THR A 293 -5.58 0.16 -0.71
N SER A 294 -6.41 1.20 -0.55
CA SER A 294 -6.23 2.23 0.47
C SER A 294 -7.57 2.75 1.00
N GLY A 295 -7.55 3.35 2.19
CA GLY A 295 -8.70 3.97 2.87
C GLY A 295 -9.08 3.30 4.19
N CYS A 296 -10.37 3.38 4.53
CA CYS A 296 -10.90 2.86 5.79
C CYS A 296 -10.79 1.33 5.90
N GLY A 297 -9.91 0.84 6.78
CA GLY A 297 -9.64 -0.59 6.94
C GLY A 297 -10.88 -1.45 7.24
N GLU A 298 -11.77 -1.00 8.13
CA GLU A 298 -12.99 -1.72 8.50
C GLU A 298 -13.92 -1.91 7.29
N HIS A 299 -14.10 -0.85 6.50
CA HIS A 299 -14.96 -0.89 5.33
C HIS A 299 -14.36 -1.80 4.23
N LEU A 300 -13.03 -1.78 4.04
CA LEU A 300 -12.30 -2.64 3.09
C LEU A 300 -12.38 -4.13 3.48
N ILE A 301 -12.28 -4.43 4.77
CA ILE A 301 -12.41 -5.80 5.30
C ILE A 301 -13.84 -6.31 5.11
N ARG A 302 -14.85 -5.50 5.47
CA ARG A 302 -16.27 -5.91 5.41
C ARG A 302 -16.75 -6.23 3.99
N THR A 303 -16.12 -5.61 2.99
CA THR A 303 -16.47 -5.78 1.57
C THR A 303 -15.52 -6.72 0.84
N VAL A 304 -14.41 -7.15 1.45
CA VAL A 304 -13.38 -8.00 0.83
C VAL A 304 -12.96 -7.43 -0.54
N LEU A 305 -12.82 -6.10 -0.57
CA LEU A 305 -12.97 -5.33 -1.80
C LEU A 305 -11.88 -5.66 -2.84
N ALA A 306 -10.67 -6.04 -2.41
CA ALA A 306 -9.61 -6.39 -3.33
C ALA A 306 -10.01 -7.58 -4.23
N ARG A 307 -10.52 -8.64 -3.59
CA ARG A 307 -10.99 -9.82 -4.31
C ARG A 307 -12.25 -9.54 -5.12
N GLU A 308 -13.20 -8.77 -4.60
CA GLU A 308 -14.44 -8.43 -5.32
C GLU A 308 -14.14 -7.64 -6.60
N CYS A 309 -13.23 -6.67 -6.54
CA CYS A 309 -12.85 -5.91 -7.73
C CYS A 309 -12.08 -6.80 -8.73
N SER A 310 -11.21 -7.71 -8.27
CA SER A 310 -10.57 -8.72 -9.14
C SER A 310 -11.59 -9.58 -9.88
N ALA A 311 -12.65 -10.02 -9.18
CA ALA A 311 -13.70 -10.86 -9.75
C ALA A 311 -14.58 -10.09 -10.76
N ALA A 312 -14.94 -8.83 -10.44
CA ALA A 312 -15.71 -7.98 -11.35
C ALA A 312 -14.98 -7.72 -12.68
N MET A 313 -13.66 -7.53 -12.59
CA MET A 313 -12.80 -7.20 -13.72
C MET A 313 -12.43 -8.39 -14.61
N GLN A 314 -13.10 -9.53 -14.42
CA GLN A 314 -13.11 -10.62 -15.41
C GLN A 314 -14.08 -10.36 -16.58
N SER A 315 -14.78 -9.22 -16.57
CA SER A 315 -15.67 -8.74 -17.63
C SER A 315 -14.89 -8.06 -18.78
N GLU A 316 -15.48 -7.98 -19.98
CA GLU A 316 -14.84 -7.33 -21.14
C GLU A 316 -14.60 -5.82 -20.96
N ASP A 317 -15.54 -5.11 -20.33
CA ASP A 317 -15.39 -3.68 -20.03
C ASP A 317 -14.88 -3.49 -18.60
N ALA A 318 -13.55 -3.40 -18.46
CA ALA A 318 -12.89 -3.25 -17.17
C ALA A 318 -13.29 -1.96 -16.44
N HIS A 319 -13.51 -0.87 -17.18
CA HIS A 319 -13.89 0.42 -16.60
C HIS A 319 -15.31 0.37 -16.02
N GLN A 320 -16.28 -0.11 -16.80
CA GLN A 320 -17.65 -0.25 -16.34
C GLN A 320 -17.77 -1.26 -15.20
N ALA A 321 -17.05 -2.39 -15.28
CA ALA A 321 -17.05 -3.41 -14.23
C ALA A 321 -16.51 -2.87 -12.90
N LEU A 322 -15.43 -2.09 -12.93
CA LEU A 322 -14.88 -1.45 -11.72
C LEU A 322 -15.84 -0.40 -11.16
N LEU A 323 -16.42 0.44 -12.02
CA LEU A 323 -17.42 1.44 -11.62
C LEU A 323 -18.60 0.78 -10.90
N GLU A 324 -19.16 -0.29 -11.46
CA GLU A 324 -20.28 -1.02 -10.88
C GLU A 324 -19.90 -1.73 -9.58
N ALA A 325 -18.72 -2.35 -9.50
CA ALA A 325 -18.23 -2.94 -8.26
C ALA A 325 -18.14 -1.87 -7.15
N MET A 326 -17.57 -0.70 -7.47
CA MET A 326 -17.47 0.40 -6.52
C MET A 326 -18.82 0.99 -6.13
N GLN A 327 -19.78 1.11 -7.05
CA GLN A 327 -21.09 1.64 -6.73
C GLN A 327 -21.93 0.64 -5.93
N ASN A 328 -21.98 -0.62 -6.36
CA ASN A 328 -22.93 -1.61 -5.85
C ASN A 328 -22.39 -2.37 -4.65
N LYS A 329 -21.11 -2.76 -4.67
CA LYS A 329 -20.48 -3.57 -3.62
C LYS A 329 -19.83 -2.71 -2.53
N PHE A 330 -19.57 -1.44 -2.83
CA PHE A 330 -18.90 -0.55 -1.91
C PHE A 330 -19.80 0.60 -1.43
N ILE A 331 -20.22 1.53 -2.28
CA ILE A 331 -21.01 2.72 -1.86
C ILE A 331 -22.42 2.33 -1.38
N SER A 332 -23.12 1.50 -2.16
CA SER A 332 -24.55 1.22 -1.94
C SER A 332 -24.83 0.22 -0.83
N ASP A 333 -23.82 -0.53 -0.37
CA ASP A 333 -23.98 -1.50 0.73
C ASP A 333 -23.95 -0.80 2.10
N SER A 334 -24.91 0.12 2.30
CA SER A 334 -24.96 0.99 3.48
C SER A 334 -25.14 0.21 4.78
N LYS A 335 -25.66 -1.02 4.73
CA LYS A 335 -25.81 -1.90 5.91
C LYS A 335 -24.46 -2.39 6.42
N LEU A 336 -23.47 -2.57 5.54
CA LEU A 336 -22.09 -2.88 5.90
C LEU A 336 -21.27 -1.64 6.31
N LEU A 337 -21.79 -0.42 6.15
CA LEU A 337 -21.05 0.81 6.46
C LEU A 337 -21.69 1.63 7.60
N ASN A 338 -22.92 1.30 8.02
CA ASN A 338 -23.75 2.14 8.89
C ASN A 338 -23.34 2.38 10.36
N PRO A 339 -22.43 1.64 11.04
CA PRO A 339 -22.04 2.04 12.40
C PRO A 339 -20.97 3.15 12.44
N TYR A 340 -20.34 3.50 11.31
CA TYR A 340 -19.32 4.55 11.22
C TYR A 340 -19.74 5.54 10.12
N SER A 341 -20.53 6.53 10.48
CA SER A 341 -21.08 7.57 9.60
C SER A 341 -20.08 8.04 8.53
N ALA A 342 -20.49 7.90 7.26
CA ALA A 342 -20.22 8.66 6.02
C ALA A 342 -18.82 9.19 5.64
N ASP A 343 -17.84 9.28 6.54
CA ASP A 343 -16.63 10.09 6.33
C ASP A 343 -15.34 9.26 6.17
N SER A 344 -15.45 7.96 5.92
CA SER A 344 -14.26 7.10 5.80
C SER A 344 -14.27 6.31 4.50
N GLU A 345 -13.80 7.03 3.50
CA GLU A 345 -13.71 6.68 2.10
C GLU A 345 -12.57 5.71 1.79
N ILE A 346 -12.69 5.10 0.62
CA ILE A 346 -11.97 3.91 0.17
C ILE A 346 -11.60 4.09 -1.28
N LEU A 347 -10.52 3.41 -1.71
CA LEU A 347 -10.48 2.64 -2.96
C LEU A 347 -9.19 1.85 -3.23
N ILE A 348 -9.36 0.81 -4.06
CA ILE A 348 -8.46 -0.13 -4.73
C ILE A 348 -8.53 -0.11 -6.30
N LEU A 349 -7.40 -0.46 -6.94
CA LEU A 349 -7.28 -1.49 -8.01
C LEU A 349 -6.88 -1.08 -9.46
N CYS A 350 -5.64 -1.43 -9.89
CA CYS A 350 -5.23 -1.62 -11.31
C CYS A 350 -5.18 -3.10 -11.75
N THR A 351 -6.19 -3.62 -12.46
CA THR A 351 -6.07 -4.92 -13.16
C THR A 351 -5.47 -4.80 -14.55
N PHE A 352 -4.98 -5.93 -15.08
CA PHE A 352 -4.38 -6.11 -16.40
C PHE A 352 -5.14 -7.20 -17.18
N GLY A 353 -5.22 -7.09 -18.52
CA GLY A 353 -5.95 -8.01 -19.39
C GLY A 353 -5.06 -8.57 -20.50
N SER A 354 -4.42 -9.72 -20.25
CA SER A 354 -3.63 -10.42 -21.27
C SER A 354 -4.53 -11.03 -22.36
N VAL A 355 -4.66 -10.37 -23.50
CA VAL A 355 -5.01 -11.06 -24.75
C VAL A 355 -3.70 -11.54 -25.39
N PHE A 356 -3.35 -12.81 -25.19
CA PHE A 356 -2.19 -13.41 -25.83
C PHE A 356 -2.45 -13.56 -27.33
N ASN A 357 -1.82 -12.72 -28.17
CA ASN A 357 -1.79 -12.95 -29.61
C ASN A 357 -0.56 -13.81 -29.95
N LEU A 358 -0.81 -15.06 -30.35
CA LEU A 358 0.19 -16.09 -30.66
C LEU A 358 1.22 -15.67 -31.73
N PHE A 359 0.92 -14.64 -32.53
CA PHE A 359 1.78 -14.22 -33.63
C PHE A 359 2.79 -13.10 -33.27
N ILE A 360 2.64 -12.37 -32.15
CA ILE A 360 3.47 -11.17 -31.88
C ILE A 360 3.89 -10.99 -30.39
N CYS A 361 3.59 -11.91 -29.45
CA CYS A 361 3.92 -11.75 -28.02
C CYS A 361 3.63 -10.33 -27.47
N LEU A 362 2.43 -9.83 -27.79
CA LEU A 362 1.94 -8.52 -27.35
C LEU A 362 0.99 -8.73 -26.18
N PHE A 363 1.28 -8.05 -25.06
CA PHE A 363 0.35 -7.99 -23.93
C PHE A 363 -0.30 -6.61 -23.88
N SER A 364 -1.63 -6.57 -23.73
CA SER A 364 -2.35 -5.33 -23.45
C SER A 364 -2.50 -5.16 -21.95
N VAL A 365 -2.01 -4.04 -21.43
CA VAL A 365 -2.19 -3.63 -20.05
C VAL A 365 -3.28 -2.59 -20.03
N GLU A 366 -4.45 -2.94 -19.53
CA GLU A 366 -5.36 -1.93 -19.01
C GLU A 366 -4.89 -1.59 -17.59
N PHE A 367 -5.11 -0.37 -17.14
CA PHE A 367 -4.74 0.05 -15.80
C PHE A 367 -5.71 1.14 -15.35
N LEU A 368 -6.31 0.97 -14.18
CA LEU A 368 -7.31 1.89 -13.64
C LEU A 368 -6.99 2.28 -12.21
N TRP A 369 -7.42 3.47 -11.82
CA TRP A 369 -7.62 3.83 -10.44
C TRP A 369 -8.98 4.51 -10.34
N SER A 370 -9.52 4.51 -9.16
CA SER A 370 -10.77 5.15 -8.85
C SER A 370 -10.65 5.74 -7.44
N HIS A 371 -11.62 6.41 -6.85
CA HIS A 371 -11.71 6.57 -5.39
C HIS A 371 -13.00 7.26 -4.99
N THR A 372 -13.45 7.02 -3.76
CA THR A 372 -14.49 7.84 -3.13
C THR A 372 -13.90 8.95 -2.26
N THR A 373 -12.57 8.96 -2.06
CA THR A 373 -11.86 9.95 -1.25
C THR A 373 -11.78 11.32 -1.90
N GLU A 374 -11.52 12.40 -1.16
CA GLU A 374 -11.20 13.71 -1.77
C GLU A 374 -10.14 13.61 -2.89
N SER A 375 -9.10 12.79 -2.68
CA SER A 375 -8.00 12.62 -3.62
C SER A 375 -7.20 11.33 -3.42
N MET A 376 -6.49 10.90 -4.46
CA MET A 376 -5.57 9.77 -4.41
C MET A 376 -4.29 10.07 -5.20
N CYS A 377 -3.12 9.81 -4.61
CA CYS A 377 -1.86 9.92 -5.33
C CYS A 377 -1.49 8.59 -5.99
N VAL A 378 -1.28 8.62 -7.30
CA VAL A 378 -0.89 7.46 -8.10
C VAL A 378 0.37 7.74 -8.91
N GLY A 379 1.14 6.69 -9.18
CA GLY A 379 2.22 6.70 -10.15
C GLY A 379 2.21 5.44 -10.99
N TYR A 380 2.57 5.54 -12.27
CA TYR A 380 2.67 4.39 -13.15
C TYR A 380 3.83 4.53 -14.13
N MET A 381 4.35 3.39 -14.58
CA MET A 381 5.45 3.33 -15.53
C MET A 381 5.46 2.00 -16.29
N SER A 382 5.62 2.09 -17.62
CA SER A 382 6.03 0.93 -18.42
C SER A 382 7.54 0.77 -18.36
N ALA A 383 8.05 -0.46 -18.37
CA ALA A 383 9.48 -0.71 -18.49
C ALA A 383 10.08 -0.18 -19.81
N GLN A 384 9.23 0.11 -20.80
CA GLN A 384 9.60 0.72 -22.08
C GLN A 384 9.67 2.26 -22.01
N ASP A 385 9.10 2.87 -20.96
CA ASP A 385 9.13 4.32 -20.77
C ASP A 385 10.45 4.76 -20.11
N SER A 386 10.91 5.96 -20.46
CA SER A 386 12.09 6.55 -19.84
C SER A 386 11.82 7.17 -18.47
N LYS A 387 10.55 7.48 -18.16
CA LYS A 387 10.14 8.17 -16.92
C LYS A 387 8.76 7.71 -16.46
N ALA A 388 8.61 7.54 -15.15
CA ALA A 388 7.30 7.35 -14.52
C ALA A 388 6.43 8.60 -14.64
N LYS A 389 5.11 8.38 -14.74
CA LYS A 389 4.07 9.40 -14.70
C LYS A 389 3.42 9.38 -13.32
N THR A 390 3.03 10.54 -12.81
CA THR A 390 2.42 10.68 -11.48
C THR A 390 1.27 11.65 -11.51
N HIS A 391 0.20 11.33 -10.79
CA HIS A 391 -1.05 12.07 -10.83
C HIS A 391 -1.67 12.13 -9.42
N ILE A 392 -2.34 13.25 -9.11
CA ILE A 392 -3.21 13.35 -7.93
C ILE A 392 -4.61 13.37 -8.51
N SER A 393 -5.29 12.22 -8.46
CA SER A 393 -6.69 12.14 -8.83
C SER A 393 -7.51 12.84 -7.75
N ARG A 394 -8.55 13.56 -8.16
CA ARG A 394 -9.42 14.33 -7.27
C ARG A 394 -10.85 14.12 -7.69
N LEU A 395 -11.75 14.13 -6.71
CA LEU A 395 -13.17 14.11 -6.99
C LEU A 395 -13.60 15.34 -7.82
N PRO A 396 -14.58 15.20 -8.73
CA PRO A 396 -15.08 16.32 -9.52
C PRO A 396 -15.65 17.44 -8.63
N PRO A 397 -15.56 18.72 -9.05
CA PRO A 397 -16.15 19.83 -8.32
C PRO A 397 -17.65 19.63 -8.05
N GLY A 398 -18.09 19.91 -6.83
CA GLY A 398 -19.50 19.77 -6.42
C GLY A 398 -19.95 18.37 -6.02
N THR A 399 -19.02 17.39 -5.99
CA THR A 399 -19.29 16.05 -5.46
C THR A 399 -18.99 15.95 -3.97
N VAL A 400 -19.59 14.96 -3.31
CA VAL A 400 -19.42 14.72 -1.88
C VAL A 400 -18.52 13.50 -1.70
N PRO A 401 -17.36 13.64 -1.03
CA PRO A 401 -16.53 12.51 -0.63
C PRO A 401 -17.38 11.42 0.07
N GLY A 402 -17.12 10.15 -0.24
CA GLY A 402 -17.81 9.01 0.37
C GLY A 402 -19.14 8.64 -0.25
N GLN A 403 -19.73 9.56 -1.01
CA GLN A 403 -20.99 9.35 -1.74
C GLN A 403 -20.79 9.35 -3.27
N SER A 404 -19.64 9.86 -3.73
CA SER A 404 -19.29 9.99 -5.14
C SER A 404 -18.03 9.20 -5.45
N LEU A 405 -17.78 8.97 -6.74
CA LEU A 405 -16.64 8.20 -7.22
C LEU A 405 -15.89 8.98 -8.33
N ALA A 406 -14.57 9.03 -8.25
CA ALA A 406 -13.70 9.31 -9.40
C ALA A 406 -13.23 7.98 -9.98
N ILE A 407 -13.10 7.86 -11.30
CA ILE A 407 -12.49 6.71 -11.97
C ILE A 407 -11.74 7.22 -13.20
N GLU A 408 -10.50 6.76 -13.37
CA GLU A 408 -9.63 7.10 -14.47
C GLU A 408 -8.74 5.89 -14.80
N GLY A 409 -8.15 5.89 -15.98
CA GLY A 409 -7.28 4.78 -16.38
C GLY A 409 -6.67 5.00 -17.75
N GLY A 410 -6.00 3.97 -18.24
CA GLY A 410 -5.41 3.96 -19.56
C GLY A 410 -5.03 2.57 -20.03
N VAL A 411 -4.41 2.53 -21.20
CA VAL A 411 -3.93 1.30 -21.82
C VAL A 411 -2.44 1.45 -22.17
N CYS A 412 -1.66 0.42 -21.90
CA CYS A 412 -0.26 0.29 -22.28
C CYS A 412 -0.07 -1.04 -23.02
N ARG A 413 0.62 -1.03 -24.16
CA ARG A 413 0.99 -2.27 -24.85
C ARG A 413 2.41 -2.64 -24.51
N LEU A 414 2.60 -3.81 -23.91
CA LEU A 414 3.92 -4.38 -23.69
C LEU A 414 4.32 -5.16 -24.93
N LYS A 415 5.46 -4.77 -25.50
CA LYS A 415 6.10 -5.49 -26.60
C LYS A 415 7.18 -6.40 -26.02
N GLY A 416 7.05 -7.70 -26.19
CA GLY A 416 8.22 -8.58 -26.12
C GLY A 416 9.15 -8.24 -27.29
N VAL A 417 10.45 -8.09 -27.03
CA VAL A 417 11.42 -8.08 -28.12
C VAL A 417 11.57 -9.54 -28.55
N VAL A 418 10.99 -9.88 -29.70
CA VAL A 418 11.28 -11.13 -30.40
C VAL A 418 12.49 -10.80 -31.28
N ASP A 419 13.66 -11.32 -30.92
CA ASP A 419 14.81 -11.37 -31.83
C ASP A 419 14.60 -12.46 -32.90
#